data_AF-A0A7W5ZRZ3-F1
#
_entry.id   AF-A0A7W5ZRZ3-F1
#
_cell.length_a   1.000
_cell.length_b   1.000
_cell.length_c   1.000
_cell.angle_alpha   90.00
_cell.angle_beta   90.00
_cell.angle_gamma   90.00
#
_symmetry.space_group_name_H-M   'P 1'
#
loop_
_entity.id
_entity.type
_entity.pdbx_description
1 polymer ?
#
loop_
_entity_poly.entity_id
_entity_poly.type
_entity_poly.pdbx_seq_one_letter_code
_entity_poly.pdbx_strand_id
1 'polypeptide(L)'
;MEIVAEQSGVRRGQLTATSAIDQDIRISGGDVQDLVQALADEFGDQVWQWPWQRFALLDEGLSLLFPFQLVWQLLTWPLRGSFSYPSPYERLELAHIAKVIEAGHWLDP
;
A
#
# COMPACT_ATOMS: atom_id res chain seq x y z
N MET A 1 13.45 -1.15 4.80
CA MET A 1 13.25 -2.49 4.19
C MET A 1 12.83 -3.54 5.22
N GLU A 2 13.37 -3.50 6.44
CA GLU A 2 13.03 -4.47 7.51
C GLU A 2 11.57 -4.33 7.98
N ILE A 3 11.17 -3.14 8.41
CA ILE A 3 9.79 -2.80 8.81
C ILE A 3 8.76 -3.25 7.76
N VAL A 4 9.03 -2.96 6.48
CA VAL A 4 8.11 -3.30 5.37
C VAL A 4 8.00 -4.82 5.19
N ALA A 5 9.09 -5.57 5.34
CA ALA A 5 9.06 -7.03 5.22
C ALA A 5 8.24 -7.68 6.35
N GLU A 6 8.34 -7.12 7.56
CA GLU A 6 7.56 -7.58 8.71
C GLU A 6 6.08 -7.32 8.52
N GLN A 7 5.70 -6.11 8.08
CA GLN A 7 4.30 -5.73 7.92
C GLN A 7 3.63 -6.37 6.70
N SER A 8 4.36 -6.58 5.61
CA SER A 8 3.79 -7.20 4.40
C SER A 8 3.76 -8.73 4.42
N GLY A 9 4.52 -9.37 5.31
CA GLY A 9 4.81 -10.80 5.23
C GLY A 9 5.60 -11.22 3.98
N VAL A 10 6.03 -10.27 3.13
CA VAL A 10 6.86 -10.54 1.95
C VAL A 10 8.30 -10.77 2.39
N ARG A 11 8.93 -11.82 1.86
CA ARG A 11 10.32 -12.14 2.20
C ARG A 11 11.22 -10.98 1.77
N ARG A 12 12.15 -10.58 2.66
CA ARG A 12 13.12 -9.50 2.42
C ARG A 12 13.85 -9.59 1.06
N GLY A 13 14.17 -10.80 0.59
CA GLY A 13 14.82 -11.03 -0.70
C GLY A 13 13.94 -10.82 -1.94
N GLN A 14 12.63 -10.61 -1.76
CA GLN A 14 11.66 -10.32 -2.82
C GLN A 14 11.29 -8.83 -2.87
N LEU A 15 11.66 -8.05 -1.85
CA LEU A 15 11.46 -6.61 -1.84
C LEU A 15 12.57 -5.93 -2.64
N THR A 16 12.17 -5.06 -3.56
CA THR A 16 13.08 -4.23 -4.34
C THR A 16 12.82 -2.76 -4.04
N ALA A 17 13.80 -1.90 -4.37
CA ALA A 17 13.66 -0.46 -4.16
C ALA A 17 12.46 0.14 -4.94
N THR A 18 12.10 -0.47 -6.07
CA THR A 18 10.98 -0.06 -6.93
C THR A 18 9.65 -0.73 -6.56
N SER A 19 9.63 -1.58 -5.53
CA SER A 19 8.40 -2.24 -5.09
C SER A 19 7.46 -1.18 -4.50
N ALA A 20 6.23 -1.12 -4.99
CA ALA A 20 5.21 -0.21 -4.51
C ALA A 20 4.37 -0.84 -3.39
N ILE A 21 4.05 -0.05 -2.35
CA ILE A 21 3.38 -0.51 -1.12
C ILE A 21 2.06 -1.25 -1.43
N ASP A 22 1.17 -0.64 -2.20
CA ASP A 22 -0.15 -1.22 -2.49
C ASP A 22 -0.11 -2.19 -3.67
N GLN A 23 0.52 -1.82 -4.78
CA GLN A 23 0.41 -2.59 -6.03
C GLN A 23 1.28 -3.85 -6.07
N ASP A 24 2.47 -3.81 -5.46
CA ASP A 24 3.44 -4.92 -5.52
C ASP A 24 3.51 -5.66 -4.18
N ILE A 25 3.47 -4.93 -3.07
CA ILE A 25 3.63 -5.47 -1.71
C ILE A 25 2.26 -5.78 -1.07
N ARG A 26 1.18 -5.19 -1.59
CA ARG A 26 -0.21 -5.39 -1.15
C ARG A 26 -0.51 -4.97 0.29
N ILE A 27 0.23 -4.01 0.81
CA ILE A 27 -0.10 -3.35 2.07
C ILE A 27 -1.24 -2.36 1.77
N SER A 28 -2.41 -2.62 2.33
CA SER A 28 -3.63 -1.82 2.16
C SER A 28 -4.52 -1.95 3.40
N GLY A 29 -5.43 -1.01 3.63
CA GLY A 29 -6.30 -1.02 4.82
C GLY A 29 -5.53 -0.79 6.11
N GLY A 30 -5.82 -1.58 7.15
CA GLY A 30 -5.16 -1.48 8.45
C GLY A 30 -3.67 -1.80 8.40
N ASP A 31 -3.22 -2.63 7.45
CA ASP A 31 -1.79 -2.91 7.26
C ASP A 31 -1.00 -1.62 6.95
N VAL A 32 -1.64 -0.62 6.32
CA VAL A 32 -1.03 0.70 6.10
C VAL A 32 -0.86 1.43 7.43
N GLN A 33 -1.85 1.38 8.31
CA GLN A 33 -1.77 2.03 9.62
C GLN A 33 -0.66 1.40 10.47
N ASP A 34 -0.53 0.08 10.44
CA ASP A 34 0.54 -0.64 11.15
C ASP A 34 1.91 -0.30 10.58
N LEU A 35 2.04 -0.18 9.26
CA LEU A 35 3.27 0.29 8.62
C LEU A 35 3.61 1.74 9.02
N VAL A 36 2.61 2.63 9.02
CA VAL A 36 2.78 4.04 9.38
C VAL A 36 3.19 4.17 10.85
N GLN A 37 2.57 3.41 11.74
CA GLN A 37 2.93 3.36 13.15
C GLN A 37 4.39 2.91 13.33
N ALA A 38 4.79 1.80 12.70
CA ALA A 38 6.16 1.30 12.81
C ALA A 38 7.20 2.29 12.24
N LEU A 39 6.86 3.00 11.15
CA LEU A 39 7.70 4.08 10.62
C LEU A 39 7.74 5.30 11.54
N ALA A 40 6.63 5.67 12.17
CA ALA A 40 6.59 6.79 13.11
C ALA A 40 7.38 6.49 14.39
N ASP A 41 7.31 5.25 14.88
CA ASP A 41 8.09 4.81 16.05
C ASP A 41 9.61 4.90 15.81
N GLU A 42 10.06 4.67 14.57
CA GLU A 42 11.48 4.70 14.22
C GLU A 42 11.97 6.08 13.75
N PHE A 43 11.15 6.83 13.00
CA PHE A 43 11.56 8.07 12.30
C PHE A 43 10.81 9.33 12.76
N GLY A 44 9.84 9.20 13.66
CA GLY A 44 9.11 10.30 14.29
C GLY A 44 7.69 10.51 13.75
N ASP A 45 6.86 11.20 14.55
CA ASP A 45 5.42 11.37 14.31
C ASP A 45 5.07 12.13 13.02
N GLN A 46 6.02 12.83 12.39
CA GLN A 46 5.78 13.52 11.11
C GLN A 46 5.34 12.58 9.99
N VAL A 47 5.66 11.28 10.10
CA VAL A 47 5.27 10.24 9.16
C VAL A 47 3.75 10.16 9.02
N TRP A 48 3.00 10.39 10.10
CA TRP A 48 1.53 10.41 10.09
C TRP A 48 0.93 11.49 9.20
N GLN A 49 1.69 12.55 8.91
CA GLN A 49 1.21 13.71 8.15
C GLN A 49 1.39 13.54 6.63
N TRP A 50 2.04 12.46 6.19
CA TRP A 50 2.24 12.22 4.76
C TRP A 50 0.93 11.81 4.07
N PRO A 51 0.79 12.03 2.76
CA PRO A 51 -0.48 11.85 2.06
C PRO A 51 -0.73 10.38 1.69
N TRP A 52 -0.74 9.48 2.69
CA TRP A 52 -0.90 8.03 2.54
C TRP A 52 -2.13 7.62 1.74
N GLN A 53 -3.23 8.38 1.86
CA GLN A 53 -4.47 8.17 1.12
C GLN A 53 -4.32 8.25 -0.42
N ARG A 54 -3.23 8.83 -0.94
CA ARG A 54 -2.93 8.83 -2.38
C ARG A 54 -2.43 7.48 -2.87
N PHE A 55 -1.84 6.69 -1.98
CA PHE A 55 -1.01 5.53 -2.33
C PHE A 55 -1.58 4.19 -1.87
N ALA A 56 -2.51 4.21 -0.91
CA ALA A 56 -3.19 3.02 -0.44
C ALA A 56 -4.58 3.35 0.13
N LEU A 57 -5.45 2.34 0.15
CA LEU A 57 -6.72 2.42 0.88
C LEU A 57 -6.40 2.45 2.39
N LEU A 58 -6.96 3.40 3.13
CA LEU A 58 -6.77 3.48 4.60
C LEU A 58 -7.95 2.89 5.38
N ASP A 59 -9.12 2.81 4.75
CA ASP A 59 -10.33 2.29 5.38
C ASP A 59 -10.36 0.76 5.33
N GLU A 60 -10.62 0.17 6.50
CA GLU A 60 -10.94 -1.25 6.60
C GLU A 60 -12.45 -1.47 6.48
N GLY A 61 -12.84 -2.34 5.56
CA GLY A 61 -14.23 -2.78 5.45
C GLY A 61 -14.65 -3.12 4.03
N LEU A 62 -15.48 -4.15 3.89
CA LEU A 62 -16.14 -4.44 2.63
C LEU A 62 -17.31 -3.48 2.46
N SER A 63 -17.41 -2.86 1.28
CA SER A 63 -18.60 -2.11 0.91
C SER A 63 -19.85 -3.00 1.07
N LEU A 64 -20.99 -2.43 1.48
CA LEU A 64 -22.28 -3.12 1.46
C LEU A 64 -22.63 -3.68 0.07
N LEU A 65 -22.06 -3.08 -0.99
CA LEU A 65 -22.24 -3.52 -2.37
C LEU A 65 -21.25 -4.62 -2.80
N PHE A 66 -20.35 -5.06 -1.91
CA PHE A 66 -19.34 -6.07 -2.21
C PHE A 66 -19.92 -7.37 -2.81
N PRO A 67 -21.05 -7.93 -2.33
CA PRO A 67 -21.63 -9.11 -2.95
C PRO A 67 -22.01 -8.91 -4.41
N PHE A 68 -22.56 -7.74 -4.76
CA PHE A 68 -22.91 -7.41 -6.14
C PHE A 68 -21.66 -7.22 -7.02
N GLN A 69 -20.63 -6.55 -6.47
CA GLN A 69 -19.35 -6.38 -7.16
C GLN A 69 -18.64 -7.72 -7.41
N LEU A 70 -18.72 -8.66 -6.47
CA LEU A 70 -18.14 -10.00 -6.60
C LEU A 70 -18.83 -10.81 -7.70
N VAL A 71 -20.17 -10.81 -7.74
CA VAL A 71 -20.93 -11.46 -8.82
C VAL A 71 -20.55 -10.85 -10.17
N TRP A 72 -20.45 -9.52 -10.24
CA TRP A 72 -20.04 -8.85 -11.46
C TRP A 72 -18.61 -9.22 -11.88
N GLN A 73 -17.66 -9.28 -10.95
CA GLN A 73 -16.29 -9.73 -11.23
C GLN A 73 -16.26 -11.17 -11.77
N LEU A 74 -17.01 -12.10 -11.16
CA LEU A 74 -17.09 -13.49 -11.63
C LEU A 74 -17.64 -13.58 -13.06
N LEU A 75 -18.68 -12.79 -13.38
CA LEU A 75 -19.28 -12.79 -14.71
C LEU A 75 -18.36 -12.20 -15.78
N THR A 76 -17.56 -11.20 -15.42
CA THR A 76 -16.77 -10.42 -16.38
C THR A 76 -15.26 -10.72 -16.35
N TRP A 77 -14.78 -11.58 -15.44
CA TRP A 77 -13.39 -12.07 -15.46
C TRP A 77 -12.93 -12.65 -16.80
N PRO A 78 -13.77 -13.34 -17.62
CA PRO A 78 -13.21 -14.13 -18.72
C PRO A 78 -12.95 -13.22 -19.91
N LEU A 79 -13.62 -12.07 -19.91
CA LEU A 79 -13.47 -11.00 -20.87
C LEU A 79 -12.30 -10.07 -20.48
N ARG A 80 -12.02 -9.92 -19.18
CA ARG A 80 -10.98 -9.03 -18.67
C ARG A 80 -9.60 -9.67 -18.54
N GLY A 81 -9.54 -10.99 -18.36
CA GLY A 81 -8.28 -11.71 -18.14
C GLY A 81 -7.70 -11.55 -16.73
N SER A 82 -8.32 -10.74 -15.85
CA SER A 82 -8.00 -10.64 -14.42
C SER A 82 -9.27 -10.66 -13.58
N PHE A 83 -9.17 -11.23 -12.37
CA PHE A 83 -10.25 -11.21 -11.39
C PHE A 83 -10.25 -9.92 -10.55
N SER A 84 -9.07 -9.32 -10.38
CA SER A 84 -8.86 -8.11 -9.61
C SER A 84 -8.94 -6.87 -10.50
N TYR A 85 -9.50 -5.78 -9.97
CA TYR A 85 -9.32 -4.47 -10.58
C TYR A 85 -7.89 -3.97 -10.30
N PRO A 86 -7.28 -3.23 -11.24
CA PRO A 86 -6.05 -2.50 -10.93
C PRO A 86 -6.31 -1.52 -9.79
N SER A 87 -5.31 -1.35 -8.94
CA SER A 87 -5.35 -0.33 -7.90
C SER A 87 -5.54 1.05 -8.53
N PRO A 88 -6.45 1.89 -8.00
CA PRO A 88 -6.63 3.27 -8.44
C PRO A 88 -5.58 4.22 -7.84
N TYR A 89 -4.73 3.74 -6.92
CA TYR A 89 -3.80 4.58 -6.16
C TYR A 89 -2.52 4.85 -6.93
N GLU A 90 -1.87 5.98 -6.60
CA GLU A 90 -0.54 6.30 -7.08
C GLU A 90 0.49 5.27 -6.57
N ARG A 91 1.61 5.13 -7.28
CA ARG A 91 2.66 4.19 -6.89
C ARG A 91 3.60 4.86 -5.89
N LEU A 92 3.62 4.34 -4.66
CA LEU A 92 4.61 4.74 -3.66
C LEU A 92 5.68 3.66 -3.52
N GLU A 93 6.84 3.90 -4.11
CA GLU A 93 7.97 2.97 -4.08
C GLU A 93 8.75 3.03 -2.76
N LEU A 94 9.33 1.91 -2.35
CA LEU A 94 10.18 1.85 -1.14
C LEU A 94 11.39 2.79 -1.20
N ALA A 95 11.97 2.99 -2.38
CA ALA A 95 13.04 3.95 -2.60
C ALA A 95 12.60 5.38 -2.28
N HIS A 96 11.35 5.72 -2.63
CA HIS A 96 10.81 7.06 -2.37
C HIS A 96 10.59 7.29 -0.88
N ILE A 97 10.05 6.30 -0.17
CA ILE A 97 9.90 6.36 1.29
C ILE A 97 11.27 6.56 1.95
N ALA A 98 12.30 5.82 1.52
CA ALA A 98 13.65 5.97 2.05
C ALA A 98 14.19 7.40 1.85
N LYS A 99 14.00 7.98 0.65
CA LYS A 99 14.39 9.37 0.37
C LYS A 99 13.64 10.39 1.22
N VAL A 100 12.33 10.20 1.42
CA VAL A 100 11.50 11.08 2.26
C VAL A 100 11.96 11.02 3.71
N ILE A 101 12.31 9.83 4.21
CA ILE A 101 12.88 9.64 5.55
C ILE A 101 14.23 10.37 5.67
N GLU A 102 15.14 10.19 4.70
CA GLU A 102 16.44 10.87 4.68
C GLU A 102 16.30 12.40 4.62
N ALA A 103 15.29 12.91 3.90
CA ALA A 103 15.01 14.34 3.80
C ALA A 103 14.33 14.91 5.05
N GLY A 104 13.71 14.08 5.89
CA GLY A 104 12.95 14.48 7.08
C GLY A 104 11.64 15.22 6.78
N HIS A 105 11.22 15.30 5.52
CA HIS A 105 9.97 15.93 5.09
C HIS A 105 9.45 15.28 3.81
N TRP A 106 8.14 15.39 3.58
CA TRP A 106 7.50 14.84 2.39
C TRP A 106 8.05 15.47 1.10
N LEU A 107 8.39 14.61 0.13
CA LEU A 107 8.75 14.96 -1.23
C LEU A 107 7.73 14.33 -2.16
N ASP A 108 7.19 15.08 -3.12
CA ASP A 108 6.26 14.50 -4.08
C ASP A 108 7.01 13.53 -5.04
N PRO A 109 6.43 12.34 -5.30
CA PRO A 109 7.00 11.36 -6.23
C PRO A 109 6.85 11.75 -7.70
#